data_AF-A0A357L087-F1
#
_entry.id   AF-A0A357L087-F1
#
_cell.length_a   1.000
_cell.length_b   1.000
_cell.length_c   1.000
_cell.angle_alpha   90.00
_cell.angle_beta   90.00
_cell.angle_gamma   90.00
#
_symmetry.space_group_name_H-M   'P 1'
#
loop_
_entity.id
_entity.type
_entity.pdbx_description
1 polymer ?
#
loop_
_entity_poly.entity_id
_entity_poly.type
_entity_poly.pdbx_seq_one_letter_code
_entity_poly.pdbx_strand_id
1 'polypeptide(L)'
;MMPLLRSLAFIGAAASLTGCVEATLAWTSMKPRGPAASPALVYANVGEWESKGAAEAREALQSNVYGYFPEASQSSILERRVVNPDAFNGKGVVEEYRVGASAGFGDKPVAVTDGAGADGFILNIVLPKKAAGPAPVILMETFCPRWDTIPDPGVSGAPAPDEKRGGMMTNIATFVFGRYICSPPIETILDAGYAVASIFPSEIVPDSDAEGLAALRRLSEGYADDETRWGAIAAWAWGFSRVIDVLEQDERLDKNAMIAFGHSRYAKAALAAAAFDPRIDGVIAHQSG
;
A
#
# COMPACT_ATOMS: atom_id res chain seq x y z
N MET A 1 3.58 44.32 -3.14
CA MET A 1 3.75 43.69 -1.81
C MET A 1 3.14 42.29 -1.73
N MET A 2 1.92 42.05 -2.26
CA MET A 2 1.29 40.71 -2.33
C MET A 2 2.02 39.61 -3.14
N PRO A 3 2.74 39.90 -4.25
CA PRO A 3 3.41 38.85 -5.02
C PRO A 3 4.61 38.24 -4.29
N LEU A 4 5.37 39.09 -3.57
CA LEU A 4 6.57 38.69 -2.84
C LEU A 4 6.25 37.78 -1.65
N LEU A 5 5.15 38.07 -0.93
CA LEU A 5 4.67 37.22 0.17
C LEU A 5 4.21 35.83 -0.32
N ARG A 6 3.56 35.75 -1.50
CA ARG A 6 3.17 34.47 -2.10
C ARG A 6 4.39 33.66 -2.53
N SER A 7 5.41 34.28 -3.11
CA SER A 7 6.66 33.61 -3.47
C SER A 7 7.46 33.13 -2.25
N LEU A 8 7.51 33.93 -1.17
CA LEU A 8 8.16 33.54 0.09
C LEU A 8 7.42 32.41 0.81
N ALA A 9 6.09 32.40 0.78
CA ALA A 9 5.28 31.28 1.30
C ALA A 9 5.49 30.00 0.48
N PHE A 10 5.58 30.11 -0.84
CA PHE A 10 5.90 28.98 -1.72
C PHE A 10 7.31 28.41 -1.48
N ILE A 11 8.30 29.28 -1.31
CA ILE A 11 9.68 28.87 -1.00
C ILE A 11 9.77 28.25 0.39
N GLY A 12 9.05 28.80 1.38
CA GLY A 12 8.98 28.24 2.73
C GLY A 12 8.33 26.84 2.75
N ALA A 13 7.23 26.65 2.01
CA ALA A 13 6.57 25.34 1.87
C ALA A 13 7.47 24.33 1.14
N ALA A 14 8.15 24.75 0.05
CA ALA A 14 9.09 23.89 -0.66
C ALA A 14 10.30 23.49 0.21
N ALA A 15 10.87 24.43 0.98
CA ALA A 15 12.00 24.16 1.86
C ALA A 15 11.63 23.30 3.09
N SER A 16 10.37 23.33 3.55
CA SER A 16 9.89 22.42 4.60
C SER A 16 9.71 20.97 4.12
N LEU A 17 9.60 20.75 2.81
CA LEU A 17 9.44 19.42 2.23
C LEU A 17 10.77 18.77 1.84
N THR A 18 11.84 19.54 1.60
CA THR A 18 13.16 19.02 1.22
C THR A 18 13.86 18.26 2.35
N GLY A 19 13.56 18.58 3.62
CA GLY A 19 14.14 17.88 4.77
C GLY A 19 13.77 16.40 4.86
N CYS A 20 12.62 15.99 4.30
CA CYS A 20 12.19 14.60 4.27
C CYS A 20 12.86 13.79 3.12
N VAL A 21 13.31 14.47 2.06
CA VAL A 21 13.74 13.84 0.80
C VAL A 21 15.26 13.64 0.72
N GLU A 22 16.04 14.26 1.62
CA GLU A 22 17.51 14.21 1.58
C GLU A 22 18.13 12.88 2.05
N ALA A 23 17.38 12.02 2.74
CA ALA A 23 17.85 10.70 3.14
C ALA A 23 17.57 9.67 2.04
N THR A 24 18.45 9.56 1.06
CA THR A 24 18.46 8.37 0.20
C THR A 24 19.02 7.18 0.99
N LEU A 25 18.45 5.99 0.79
CA LEU A 25 18.87 4.76 1.48
C LEU A 25 20.38 4.52 1.41
N ALA A 26 21.03 4.94 0.32
CA ALA A 26 22.46 4.83 0.11
C ALA A 26 23.33 5.75 1.01
N TRP A 27 22.74 6.76 1.64
CA TRP A 27 23.44 7.76 2.46
C TRP A 27 23.04 7.67 3.94
N THR A 28 22.08 6.80 4.27
CA THR A 28 21.67 6.54 5.65
C THR A 28 22.78 5.83 6.41
N SER A 29 23.21 6.42 7.53
CA SER A 29 24.19 5.81 8.42
C SER A 29 23.63 4.51 9.00
N MET A 30 24.28 3.38 8.72
CA MET A 30 23.98 2.08 9.35
C MET A 30 24.31 2.06 10.86
N LYS A 31 24.95 3.11 11.38
CA LYS A 31 25.17 3.31 12.81
C LYS A 31 24.12 4.30 13.34
N PRO A 32 23.12 3.85 14.12
CA PRO A 32 22.13 4.74 14.70
C PRO A 32 22.81 5.68 15.72
N ARG A 33 22.43 6.96 15.70
CA ARG A 33 22.93 7.99 16.65
C ARG A 33 21.91 8.33 17.74
N GLY A 34 20.72 7.75 17.69
CA GLY A 34 19.65 7.96 18.67
C GLY A 34 19.80 7.09 19.92
N PRO A 35 19.00 7.36 20.96
CA PRO A 35 18.91 6.46 22.10
C PRO A 35 18.46 5.06 21.65
N ALA A 36 18.86 4.03 22.41
CA ALA A 36 18.35 2.69 22.18
C ALA A 36 16.83 2.67 22.30
N ALA A 37 16.17 1.83 21.49
CA ALA A 37 14.74 1.61 21.61
C ALA A 37 14.38 1.12 23.02
N SER A 38 13.30 1.68 23.57
CA SER A 38 12.83 1.38 24.92
C SER A 38 11.33 1.06 24.90
N PRO A 39 10.86 0.06 25.68
CA PRO A 39 11.67 -0.83 26.52
C PRO A 39 12.51 -1.81 25.70
N ALA A 40 13.60 -2.31 26.28
CA ALA A 40 14.38 -3.38 25.66
C ALA A 40 13.53 -4.64 25.54
N LEU A 41 13.65 -5.35 24.42
CA LEU A 41 13.04 -6.66 24.24
C LEU A 41 13.89 -7.69 25.00
N VAL A 42 13.33 -8.28 26.06
CA VAL A 42 14.04 -9.23 26.94
C VAL A 42 13.58 -10.64 26.61
N TYR A 43 14.20 -11.25 25.60
CA TYR A 43 13.98 -12.64 25.20
C TYR A 43 15.33 -13.36 25.07
N ALA A 44 15.40 -14.62 25.50
CA ALA A 44 16.64 -15.39 25.52
C ALA A 44 17.14 -15.80 24.12
N ASN A 45 16.23 -15.98 23.16
CA ASN A 45 16.53 -16.32 21.78
C ASN A 45 15.33 -16.03 20.85
N VAL A 46 15.54 -16.18 19.54
CA VAL A 46 14.50 -15.99 18.52
C VAL A 46 13.31 -16.92 18.71
N GLY A 47 13.52 -18.18 19.11
CA GLY A 47 12.42 -19.11 19.36
C GLY A 47 11.48 -18.65 20.48
N GLU A 48 12.02 -18.10 21.56
CA GLU A 48 11.22 -17.50 22.63
C GLU A 48 10.42 -16.29 22.13
N TRP A 49 11.07 -15.40 21.36
CA TRP A 49 10.40 -14.26 20.71
C TRP A 49 9.23 -14.72 19.84
N GLU A 50 9.45 -15.66 18.93
CA GLU A 50 8.41 -16.15 18.01
C GLU A 50 7.25 -16.84 18.75
N SER A 51 7.56 -17.63 19.79
CA SER A 51 6.54 -18.37 20.54
C SER A 51 5.67 -17.53 21.49
N LYS A 52 6.16 -16.35 21.89
CA LYS A 52 5.52 -15.53 22.93
C LYS A 52 5.56 -14.04 22.62
N GLY A 53 6.76 -13.48 22.46
CA GLY A 53 6.95 -12.03 22.32
C GLY A 53 6.27 -11.42 21.10
N ALA A 54 6.27 -12.12 19.96
CA ALA A 54 5.63 -11.66 18.73
C ALA A 54 4.09 -11.52 18.92
N ALA A 55 3.45 -12.47 19.60
CA ALA A 55 2.03 -12.41 19.89
C ALA A 55 1.69 -11.27 20.88
N GLU A 56 2.50 -11.12 21.94
CA GLU A 56 2.34 -10.03 22.91
C GLU A 56 2.51 -8.65 22.27
N ALA A 57 3.50 -8.50 21.37
CA ALA A 57 3.74 -7.26 20.65
C ALA A 57 2.59 -6.92 19.67
N ARG A 58 2.09 -7.92 18.93
CA ARG A 58 0.91 -7.76 18.07
C ARG A 58 -0.31 -7.33 18.88
N GLU A 59 -0.53 -7.95 20.03
CA GLU A 59 -1.64 -7.60 20.91
C GLU A 59 -1.52 -6.17 21.45
N ALA A 60 -0.32 -5.75 21.87
CA ALA A 60 -0.08 -4.38 22.30
C ALA A 60 -0.32 -3.37 21.16
N LEU A 61 0.09 -3.70 19.94
CA LEU A 61 -0.17 -2.86 18.76
C LEU A 61 -1.65 -2.75 18.43
N GLN A 62 -2.41 -3.84 18.52
CA GLN A 62 -3.86 -3.82 18.29
C GLN A 62 -4.57 -2.99 19.37
N SER A 63 -4.32 -3.28 20.64
CA SER A 63 -5.01 -2.64 21.76
C SER A 63 -4.66 -1.15 21.99
N ASN A 64 -3.52 -0.67 21.50
CA ASN A 64 -3.04 0.69 21.80
C ASN A 64 -2.75 1.58 20.59
N VAL A 65 -2.61 1.02 19.37
CA VAL A 65 -2.11 1.80 18.21
C VAL A 65 -3.03 1.68 17.00
N TYR A 66 -3.24 0.45 16.52
CA TYR A 66 -3.87 0.23 15.22
C TYR A 66 -5.33 -0.24 15.32
N GLY A 67 -5.77 -0.71 16.49
CA GLY A 67 -7.03 -1.42 16.69
C GLY A 67 -6.97 -2.88 16.24
N TYR A 68 -7.98 -3.66 16.60
CA TYR A 68 -8.04 -5.10 16.30
C TYR A 68 -8.34 -5.37 14.83
N PHE A 69 -7.59 -6.27 14.22
CA PHE A 69 -7.88 -6.79 12.88
C PHE A 69 -9.11 -7.72 12.90
N PRO A 70 -9.78 -7.94 11.76
CA PRO A 70 -10.94 -8.83 11.71
C PRO A 70 -10.56 -10.28 12.06
N GLU A 71 -11.45 -10.97 12.76
CA GLU A 71 -11.30 -12.37 13.19
C GLU A 71 -11.40 -13.34 12.00
N ALA A 72 -12.17 -12.96 10.99
CA ALA A 72 -12.33 -13.71 9.75
C ALA A 72 -12.18 -12.78 8.55
N SER A 73 -11.58 -13.29 7.48
CA SER A 73 -11.49 -12.57 6.21
C SER A 73 -11.66 -13.53 5.04
N GLN A 74 -12.28 -13.06 3.97
CA GLN A 74 -12.38 -13.79 2.71
C GLN A 74 -11.97 -12.89 1.56
N SER A 75 -11.41 -13.49 0.52
CA SER A 75 -10.99 -12.82 -0.69
C SER A 75 -11.38 -13.66 -1.91
N SER A 76 -11.78 -13.02 -3.00
CA SER A 76 -12.11 -13.68 -4.26
C SER A 76 -11.77 -12.80 -5.46
N ILE A 77 -11.52 -13.43 -6.61
CA ILE A 77 -11.41 -12.72 -7.88
C ILE A 77 -12.82 -12.66 -8.48
N LEU A 78 -13.43 -11.47 -8.48
CA LEU A 78 -14.76 -11.23 -9.05
C LEU A 78 -14.68 -11.09 -10.57
N GLU A 79 -13.64 -10.41 -11.04
CA GLU A 79 -13.35 -10.22 -12.46
C GLU A 79 -11.84 -10.20 -12.67
N ARG A 80 -11.40 -10.73 -13.81
CA ARG A 80 -10.02 -10.64 -14.27
C ARG A 80 -9.99 -10.35 -15.76
N ARG A 81 -9.20 -9.36 -16.16
CA ARG A 81 -8.99 -9.03 -17.58
C ARG A 81 -7.54 -8.69 -17.88
N VAL A 82 -7.09 -9.07 -19.07
CA VAL A 82 -5.84 -8.55 -19.64
C VAL A 82 -6.14 -7.18 -20.24
N VAL A 83 -5.51 -6.15 -19.68
CA VAL A 83 -5.67 -4.76 -20.11
C VAL A 83 -4.80 -4.46 -21.32
N ASN A 84 -3.51 -4.81 -21.22
CA ASN A 84 -2.55 -4.61 -22.28
C ASN A 84 -1.54 -5.77 -22.31
N PRO A 85 -1.58 -6.63 -23.35
CA PRO A 85 -0.69 -7.78 -23.44
C PRO A 85 0.75 -7.42 -23.86
N ASP A 86 1.05 -6.15 -24.19
CA ASP A 86 2.37 -5.71 -24.68
C ASP A 86 2.78 -4.34 -24.11
N ALA A 87 2.48 -4.11 -22.83
CA ALA A 87 2.75 -2.86 -22.14
C ALA A 87 4.25 -2.61 -21.90
N PHE A 88 4.58 -1.35 -21.63
CA PHE A 88 5.91 -0.92 -21.21
C PHE A 88 7.01 -1.35 -22.18
N ASN A 89 6.87 -0.97 -23.46
CA ASN A 89 7.77 -1.34 -24.55
C ASN A 89 7.91 -2.87 -24.73
N GLY A 90 6.79 -3.58 -24.57
CA GLY A 90 6.71 -5.03 -24.67
C GLY A 90 7.44 -5.81 -23.57
N LYS A 91 7.76 -5.16 -22.45
CA LYS A 91 8.38 -5.82 -21.28
C LYS A 91 7.36 -6.50 -20.39
N GLY A 92 6.12 -6.02 -20.38
CA GLY A 92 5.11 -6.47 -19.42
C GLY A 92 3.74 -6.77 -20.02
N VAL A 93 2.94 -7.47 -19.22
CA VAL A 93 1.50 -7.64 -19.43
C VAL A 93 0.79 -6.91 -18.29
N VAL A 94 -0.10 -5.97 -18.61
CA VAL A 94 -0.97 -5.33 -17.61
C VAL A 94 -2.25 -6.15 -17.50
N GLU A 95 -2.56 -6.59 -16.30
CA GLU A 95 -3.83 -7.19 -15.93
C GLU A 95 -4.53 -6.35 -14.88
N GLU A 96 -5.86 -6.45 -14.84
CA GLU A 96 -6.70 -5.79 -13.85
C GLU A 96 -7.67 -6.80 -13.26
N TYR A 97 -7.65 -6.89 -11.93
CA TYR A 97 -8.52 -7.77 -11.17
C TYR A 97 -9.48 -6.89 -10.38
N ARG A 98 -10.75 -7.26 -10.35
CA ARG A 98 -11.68 -6.79 -9.32
C ARG A 98 -11.68 -7.82 -8.19
N VAL A 99 -11.19 -7.40 -7.03
CA VAL A 99 -10.98 -8.25 -5.86
C VAL A 99 -12.13 -8.04 -4.89
N GLY A 100 -12.93 -9.08 -4.70
CA GLY A 100 -13.90 -9.15 -3.62
C GLY A 100 -13.16 -9.43 -2.31
N ALA A 101 -13.52 -8.71 -1.25
CA ALA A 101 -12.99 -8.95 0.09
C ALA A 101 -14.05 -8.72 1.16
N SER A 102 -13.98 -9.42 2.28
CA SER A 102 -14.87 -9.19 3.43
C SER A 102 -14.13 -9.27 4.76
N ALA A 103 -14.52 -8.40 5.70
CA ALA A 103 -13.98 -8.33 7.06
C ALA A 103 -15.05 -8.77 8.06
N GLY A 104 -14.74 -9.77 8.88
CA GLY A 104 -15.62 -10.28 9.93
C GLY A 104 -15.18 -9.81 11.32
N PHE A 105 -16.02 -8.99 11.94
CA PHE A 105 -15.91 -8.61 13.34
C PHE A 105 -17.12 -9.19 14.08
N GLY A 106 -17.01 -10.44 14.55
CA GLY A 106 -18.13 -11.24 15.06
C GLY A 106 -18.84 -12.07 13.98
N ASP A 107 -20.14 -12.31 14.15
CA ASP A 107 -20.88 -13.35 13.40
C ASP A 107 -21.12 -13.05 11.91
N LYS A 108 -20.88 -11.80 11.45
CA LYS A 108 -21.23 -11.37 10.09
C LYS A 108 -20.04 -10.69 9.39
N PRO A 109 -19.47 -11.32 8.34
CA PRO A 109 -18.53 -10.66 7.45
C PRO A 109 -19.21 -9.54 6.65
N VAL A 110 -18.56 -8.39 6.58
CA VAL A 110 -18.98 -7.24 5.78
C VAL A 110 -18.10 -7.13 4.55
N ALA A 111 -18.71 -7.08 3.36
CA ALA A 111 -17.99 -6.95 2.10
C ALA A 111 -17.45 -5.53 1.88
N VAL A 112 -16.28 -5.44 1.26
CA VAL A 112 -15.75 -4.17 0.72
C VAL A 112 -16.58 -3.78 -0.49
N THR A 113 -16.96 -2.51 -0.54
CA THR A 113 -17.51 -1.86 -1.72
C THR A 113 -16.71 -0.60 -2.03
N ASP A 114 -16.47 -0.36 -3.32
CA ASP A 114 -15.76 0.83 -3.79
C ASP A 114 -16.62 2.10 -3.62
N GLY A 115 -16.05 3.27 -3.96
CA GLY A 115 -16.73 4.56 -3.82
C GLY A 115 -17.99 4.72 -4.68
N ALA A 116 -18.21 3.85 -5.67
CA ALA A 116 -19.45 3.81 -6.46
C ALA A 116 -20.46 2.78 -5.92
N GLY A 117 -20.10 2.06 -4.85
CA GLY A 117 -20.92 1.02 -4.23
C GLY A 117 -20.85 -0.33 -4.93
N ALA A 118 -19.90 -0.53 -5.86
CA ALA A 118 -19.70 -1.83 -6.48
C ALA A 118 -18.85 -2.74 -5.58
N ASP A 119 -19.10 -4.05 -5.64
CA ASP A 119 -18.38 -5.02 -4.82
C ASP A 119 -16.89 -5.06 -5.13
N GLY A 120 -16.07 -5.09 -4.07
CA GLY A 120 -14.63 -5.19 -4.16
C GLY A 120 -13.91 -3.89 -4.53
N PHE A 121 -12.61 -4.03 -4.77
CA PHE A 121 -11.70 -2.95 -5.19
C PHE A 121 -10.84 -3.39 -6.38
N ILE A 122 -10.17 -2.44 -7.02
CA ILE A 122 -9.35 -2.72 -8.20
C ILE A 122 -7.89 -2.95 -7.84
N LEU A 123 -7.35 -4.06 -8.36
CA LEU A 123 -5.95 -4.44 -8.30
C LEU A 123 -5.38 -4.45 -9.71
N ASN A 124 -4.35 -3.65 -9.96
CA ASN A 124 -3.60 -3.68 -11.21
C ASN A 124 -2.30 -4.45 -11.02
N ILE A 125 -1.98 -5.32 -11.97
CA ILE A 125 -0.80 -6.17 -11.94
C ILE A 125 -0.03 -5.98 -13.24
N VAL A 126 1.29 -5.80 -13.15
CA VAL A 126 2.20 -5.80 -14.29
C VAL A 126 3.14 -6.98 -14.17
N LEU A 127 2.98 -7.93 -15.08
CA LEU A 127 3.74 -9.18 -15.11
C LEU A 127 4.92 -9.07 -16.08
N PRO A 128 6.13 -9.49 -15.69
CA PRO A 128 7.28 -9.51 -16.60
C PRO A 128 7.15 -10.62 -17.64
N LYS A 129 7.27 -10.28 -18.93
CA LYS A 129 7.23 -11.28 -20.01
C LYS A 129 8.43 -12.22 -20.05
N LYS A 130 9.56 -11.78 -19.49
CA LYS A 130 10.85 -12.48 -19.54
C LYS A 130 11.21 -13.12 -18.19
N ALA A 131 10.22 -13.41 -17.35
CA ALA A 131 10.46 -14.11 -16.09
C ALA A 131 11.01 -15.52 -16.35
N ALA A 132 12.04 -15.92 -15.61
CA ALA A 132 12.61 -17.27 -15.71
C ALA A 132 11.76 -18.34 -14.99
N GLY A 133 10.77 -17.90 -14.20
CA GLY A 133 9.85 -18.72 -13.41
C GLY A 133 8.76 -17.82 -12.81
N PRO A 134 8.07 -18.26 -11.75
CA PRO A 134 7.14 -17.41 -11.00
C PRO A 134 7.85 -16.12 -10.56
N ALA A 135 7.23 -14.96 -10.80
CA ALA A 135 7.84 -13.67 -10.55
C ALA A 135 7.63 -13.24 -9.08
N PRO A 136 8.69 -12.81 -8.36
CA PRO A 136 8.52 -12.13 -7.08
C PRO A 136 7.70 -10.84 -7.26
N VAL A 137 6.90 -10.46 -6.27
CA VAL A 137 5.92 -9.37 -6.40
C VAL A 137 6.27 -8.20 -5.47
N ILE A 138 6.31 -6.99 -6.03
CA ILE A 138 6.28 -5.75 -5.25
C ILE A 138 4.83 -5.26 -5.20
N LEU A 139 4.23 -5.36 -4.03
CA LEU A 139 2.87 -4.96 -3.69
C LEU A 139 2.88 -3.50 -3.25
N MET A 140 2.09 -2.65 -3.88
CA MET A 140 2.12 -1.21 -3.68
C MET A 140 0.76 -0.66 -3.31
N GLU A 141 0.74 0.10 -2.22
CA GLU A 141 -0.33 1.05 -1.93
C GLU A 141 0.13 2.46 -2.28
N THR A 142 -0.70 3.20 -3.03
CA THR A 142 -0.29 4.48 -3.62
C THR A 142 -1.27 5.62 -3.35
N PHE A 143 -0.75 6.85 -3.35
CA PHE A 143 -1.54 8.07 -3.23
C PHE A 143 -2.23 8.47 -4.52
N CYS A 144 -1.69 8.01 -5.65
CA CYS A 144 -2.17 8.40 -6.95
C CYS A 144 -3.21 7.38 -7.42
N PRO A 145 -4.22 7.83 -8.18
CA PRO A 145 -5.16 6.91 -8.79
C PRO A 145 -4.43 5.86 -9.63
N ARG A 146 -5.04 4.69 -9.76
CA ARG A 146 -4.47 3.52 -10.46
C ARG A 146 -3.88 3.80 -11.84
N TRP A 147 -4.49 4.68 -12.64
CA TRP A 147 -4.01 5.05 -13.98
C TRP A 147 -2.80 5.99 -14.00
N ASP A 148 -2.47 6.63 -12.87
CA ASP A 148 -1.22 7.35 -12.69
C ASP A 148 -0.13 6.42 -12.16
N THR A 149 -0.49 5.46 -11.31
CA THR A 149 0.46 4.46 -10.81
C THR A 149 0.90 3.48 -11.89
N ILE A 150 -0.05 2.90 -12.63
CA ILE A 150 0.19 2.05 -13.81
C ILE A 150 -0.31 2.83 -15.04
N PRO A 151 0.56 3.62 -15.71
CA PRO A 151 0.15 4.52 -16.78
C PRO A 151 -0.14 3.78 -18.09
N ASP A 152 -1.32 3.17 -18.17
CA ASP A 152 -1.85 2.52 -19.36
C ASP A 152 -3.28 3.04 -19.65
N PRO A 153 -3.62 3.38 -20.91
CA PRO A 153 -4.95 3.91 -21.25
C PRO A 153 -6.09 2.91 -21.06
N GLY A 154 -5.82 1.61 -20.98
CA GLY A 154 -6.82 0.57 -20.76
C GLY A 154 -7.17 0.31 -19.30
N VAL A 155 -6.40 0.86 -18.35
CA VAL A 155 -6.69 0.74 -16.91
C VAL A 155 -8.02 1.43 -16.61
N SER A 156 -8.87 0.76 -15.83
CA SER A 156 -10.22 1.27 -15.56
C SER A 156 -10.15 2.66 -14.89
N GLY A 157 -11.02 3.56 -15.34
CA GLY A 157 -11.05 4.96 -14.86
C GLY A 157 -9.99 5.89 -15.46
N ALA A 158 -9.10 5.39 -16.34
CA ALA A 158 -8.12 6.24 -17.01
C ALA A 158 -8.82 7.38 -17.79
N PRO A 159 -8.36 8.64 -17.63
CA PRO A 159 -8.91 9.76 -18.36
C PRO A 159 -8.63 9.63 -19.87
N ALA A 160 -9.42 10.33 -20.68
CA ALA A 160 -9.26 10.31 -22.13
C ALA A 160 -7.84 10.75 -22.54
N PRO A 161 -7.25 10.21 -23.62
CA PRO A 161 -5.85 10.48 -24.01
C PRO A 161 -5.51 11.96 -24.24
N ASP A 162 -6.51 12.77 -24.58
CA ASP A 162 -6.41 14.21 -24.82
C ASP A 162 -6.62 15.06 -23.57
N GLU A 163 -7.08 14.47 -22.46
CA GLU A 163 -7.21 15.14 -21.19
C GLU A 163 -5.81 15.28 -20.55
N LYS A 164 -5.45 16.52 -20.19
CA LYS A 164 -4.14 16.80 -19.59
C LYS A 164 -4.02 16.07 -18.26
N ARG A 165 -3.21 15.01 -18.24
CA ARG A 165 -2.75 14.38 -17.01
C ARG A 165 -1.84 15.36 -16.26
N GLY A 166 -2.19 15.66 -15.02
CA GLY A 166 -1.40 16.52 -14.13
C GLY A 166 -1.87 17.98 -14.07
N GLY A 167 -1.97 18.47 -12.83
CA GLY A 167 -2.23 19.87 -12.51
C GLY A 167 -1.04 20.52 -11.80
N MET A 168 -1.21 21.78 -11.36
CA MET A 168 -0.19 22.49 -10.57
C MET A 168 0.27 21.68 -9.35
N MET A 169 -0.66 21.01 -8.66
CA MET A 169 -0.34 20.14 -7.52
C MET A 169 0.46 18.90 -7.91
N THR A 170 0.18 18.28 -9.06
CA THR A 170 0.98 17.17 -9.60
C THR A 170 2.40 17.63 -9.91
N ASN A 171 2.56 18.80 -10.54
CA ASN A 171 3.88 19.34 -10.86
C ASN A 171 4.70 19.69 -9.60
N ILE A 172 4.04 20.22 -8.56
CA ILE A 172 4.67 20.48 -7.26
C ILE A 172 5.04 19.16 -6.58
N ALA A 173 4.15 18.17 -6.57
CA ALA A 173 4.42 16.86 -5.99
C ALA A 173 5.59 16.17 -6.70
N THR A 174 5.65 16.19 -8.03
CA THR A 174 6.78 15.66 -8.81
C THR A 174 8.08 16.41 -8.54
N PHE A 175 8.03 17.74 -8.40
CA PHE A 175 9.21 18.53 -8.06
C PHE A 175 9.75 18.18 -6.67
N VAL A 176 8.86 18.01 -5.68
CA VAL A 176 9.22 17.76 -4.30
C VAL A 176 9.63 16.31 -4.07
N PHE A 177 8.81 15.36 -4.52
CA PHE A 177 8.96 13.92 -4.21
C PHE A 177 9.62 13.12 -5.34
N GLY A 178 9.90 13.77 -6.47
CA GLY A 178 10.60 13.18 -7.61
C GLY A 178 9.67 12.48 -8.61
N ARG A 179 10.28 12.08 -9.73
CA ARG A 179 9.61 11.53 -10.91
C ARG A 179 8.83 10.23 -10.70
N TYR A 180 9.06 9.52 -9.59
CA TYR A 180 8.47 8.20 -9.32
C TYR A 180 7.46 8.20 -8.17
N ILE A 181 6.98 9.38 -7.77
CA ILE A 181 6.04 9.48 -6.64
C ILE A 181 4.68 8.83 -6.93
N CYS A 182 4.21 8.93 -8.18
CA CYS A 182 2.98 8.26 -8.61
C CYS A 182 3.28 6.94 -9.33
N SER A 183 4.05 7.00 -10.43
CA SER A 183 4.39 5.80 -11.20
C SER A 183 5.75 5.26 -10.76
N PRO A 184 5.87 4.03 -10.25
CA PRO A 184 7.16 3.42 -10.01
C PRO A 184 7.94 3.24 -11.33
N PRO A 185 9.26 2.99 -11.28
CA PRO A 185 10.05 2.65 -12.47
C PRO A 185 9.72 1.24 -12.98
N ILE A 186 8.49 1.05 -13.50
CA ILE A 186 7.93 -0.27 -13.87
C ILE A 186 8.87 -1.03 -14.79
N GLU A 187 9.36 -0.41 -15.86
CA GLU A 187 10.30 -1.08 -16.78
C GLU A 187 11.56 -1.60 -16.09
N THR A 188 12.13 -0.84 -15.16
CA THR A 188 13.32 -1.27 -14.41
C THR A 188 12.99 -2.44 -13.47
N ILE A 189 11.81 -2.42 -12.86
CA ILE A 189 11.34 -3.50 -11.98
C ILE A 189 11.11 -4.79 -12.79
N LEU A 190 10.48 -4.67 -13.97
CA LEU A 190 10.27 -5.79 -14.89
C LEU A 190 11.58 -6.35 -15.45
N ASP A 191 12.54 -5.48 -15.81
CA ASP A 191 13.87 -5.89 -16.27
C ASP A 191 14.65 -6.64 -15.17
N ALA A 192 14.37 -6.34 -13.90
CA ALA A 192 14.90 -7.07 -12.74
C ALA A 192 14.13 -8.38 -12.45
N GLY A 193 13.05 -8.67 -13.18
CA GLY A 193 12.28 -9.92 -13.06
C GLY A 193 11.15 -9.89 -12.03
N TYR A 194 10.84 -8.73 -11.45
CA TYR A 194 9.76 -8.58 -10.47
C TYR A 194 8.45 -8.20 -11.15
N ALA A 195 7.34 -8.73 -10.65
CA ALA A 195 6.01 -8.20 -10.94
C ALA A 195 5.70 -7.00 -10.04
N VAL A 196 4.84 -6.11 -10.53
CA VAL A 196 4.29 -5.00 -9.74
C VAL A 196 2.81 -5.25 -9.55
N ALA A 197 2.32 -5.18 -8.32
CA ALA A 197 0.90 -5.22 -8.00
C ALA A 197 0.56 -3.92 -7.26
N SER A 198 -0.51 -3.24 -7.64
CA SER A 198 -0.90 -1.97 -7.04
C SER A 198 -2.38 -1.88 -6.77
N ILE A 199 -2.73 -1.34 -5.61
CA ILE A 199 -4.09 -0.92 -5.27
C ILE A 199 -4.12 0.58 -4.94
N PHE A 200 -5.30 1.18 -5.02
CA PHE A 200 -5.56 2.53 -4.53
C PHE A 200 -6.35 2.41 -3.20
N PRO A 201 -5.71 2.60 -2.03
CA PRO A 201 -6.31 2.24 -0.73
C PRO A 201 -7.60 2.98 -0.40
N SER A 202 -7.78 4.18 -0.97
CA SER A 202 -9.01 4.96 -0.84
C SER A 202 -10.24 4.30 -1.47
N GLU A 203 -10.08 3.27 -2.33
CA GLU A 203 -11.20 2.44 -2.78
C GLU A 203 -11.72 1.50 -1.67
N ILE A 204 -10.92 1.21 -0.65
CA ILE A 204 -11.30 0.37 0.50
C ILE A 204 -11.73 1.25 1.68
N VAL A 205 -10.84 2.15 2.12
CA VAL A 205 -11.11 3.13 3.17
C VAL A 205 -10.57 4.48 2.70
N PRO A 206 -11.46 5.46 2.42
CA PRO A 206 -11.05 6.80 2.01
C PRO A 206 -10.14 7.45 3.06
N ASP A 207 -9.10 8.15 2.58
CA ASP A 207 -8.20 8.95 3.41
C ASP A 207 -8.83 10.33 3.72
N SER A 208 -10.02 10.31 4.33
CA SER A 208 -10.77 11.48 4.76
C SER A 208 -11.48 11.19 6.08
N ASP A 209 -11.68 12.21 6.90
CA ASP A 209 -12.24 12.05 8.25
C ASP A 209 -13.66 11.43 8.20
N ALA A 210 -14.59 12.09 7.52
CA ALA A 210 -16.00 11.66 7.49
C ALA A 210 -16.21 10.34 6.72
N GLU A 211 -15.69 10.23 5.50
CA GLU A 211 -15.93 9.04 4.64
C GLU A 211 -15.09 7.85 5.10
N GLY A 212 -13.85 8.10 5.52
CA GLY A 212 -12.97 7.07 6.09
C GLY A 212 -13.55 6.49 7.38
N LEU A 213 -14.02 7.32 8.32
CA LEU A 213 -14.66 6.84 9.54
C LEU A 213 -15.96 6.06 9.24
N ALA A 214 -16.75 6.52 8.27
CA ALA A 214 -17.95 5.79 7.84
C ALA A 214 -17.61 4.40 7.25
N ALA A 215 -16.57 4.32 6.40
CA ALA A 215 -16.10 3.06 5.84
C ALA A 215 -15.56 2.12 6.92
N LEU A 216 -14.77 2.63 7.87
CA LEU A 216 -14.24 1.85 8.99
C LEU A 216 -15.36 1.28 9.86
N ARG A 217 -16.34 2.11 10.25
CA ARG A 217 -17.51 1.67 11.04
C ARG A 217 -18.33 0.60 10.32
N ARG A 218 -18.53 0.76 9.01
CA ARG A 218 -19.21 -0.23 8.18
C ARG A 218 -18.45 -1.56 8.14
N LEU A 219 -17.16 -1.54 7.79
CA LEU A 219 -16.36 -2.76 7.65
C LEU A 219 -16.11 -3.48 8.98
N SER A 220 -16.28 -2.78 10.11
CA SER A 220 -16.21 -3.34 11.45
C SER A 220 -17.57 -3.37 12.16
N GLU A 221 -18.66 -3.47 11.40
CA GLU A 221 -19.98 -3.75 11.95
C GLU A 221 -19.91 -5.06 12.77
N GLY A 222 -20.42 -5.00 14.01
CA GLY A 222 -20.30 -6.09 14.99
C GLY A 222 -19.17 -5.92 15.99
N TYR A 223 -18.19 -5.04 15.72
CA TYR A 223 -17.21 -4.64 16.74
C TYR A 223 -17.77 -3.54 17.64
N ALA A 224 -17.86 -3.84 18.95
CA ALA A 224 -18.58 -3.01 19.91
C ALA A 224 -17.76 -1.84 20.49
N ASP A 225 -16.43 -1.99 20.57
CA ASP A 225 -15.55 -1.01 21.22
C ASP A 225 -14.95 -0.05 20.17
N ASP A 226 -15.37 1.21 20.22
CA ASP A 226 -14.86 2.25 19.32
C ASP A 226 -13.40 2.64 19.64
N GLU A 227 -12.92 2.45 20.87
CA GLU A 227 -11.55 2.83 21.26
C GLU A 227 -10.50 1.86 20.70
N THR A 228 -10.89 0.60 20.49
CA THR A 228 -10.02 -0.47 19.99
C THR A 228 -10.42 -0.96 18.59
N ARG A 229 -11.41 -0.32 17.96
CA ARG A 229 -11.76 -0.52 16.55
C ARG A 229 -10.55 -0.20 15.67
N TRP A 230 -10.36 -0.97 14.61
CA TRP A 230 -9.27 -0.70 13.68
C TRP A 230 -9.32 0.71 13.08
N GLY A 231 -8.15 1.31 12.92
CA GLY A 231 -7.96 2.56 12.19
C GLY A 231 -7.70 2.33 10.71
N ALA A 232 -7.58 3.44 9.95
CA ALA A 232 -7.28 3.40 8.53
C ALA A 232 -5.97 2.65 8.21
N ILE A 233 -4.93 2.81 9.03
CA ILE A 233 -3.65 2.10 8.84
C ILE A 233 -3.82 0.58 8.94
N ALA A 234 -4.61 0.08 9.90
CA ALA A 234 -4.90 -1.34 10.03
C ALA A 234 -5.76 -1.85 8.87
N ALA A 235 -6.77 -1.08 8.44
CA ALA A 235 -7.60 -1.45 7.30
C ALA A 235 -6.82 -1.50 5.97
N TRP A 236 -5.90 -0.57 5.74
CA TRP A 236 -4.97 -0.60 4.60
C TRP A 236 -3.96 -1.76 4.71
N ALA A 237 -3.39 -1.98 5.90
CA ALA A 237 -2.53 -3.14 6.14
C ALA A 237 -3.25 -4.47 5.85
N TRP A 238 -4.52 -4.57 6.24
CA TRP A 238 -5.39 -5.69 5.91
C TRP A 238 -5.63 -5.81 4.40
N GLY A 239 -5.70 -4.71 3.67
CA GLY A 239 -5.78 -4.66 2.21
C GLY A 239 -4.63 -5.39 1.51
N PHE A 240 -3.39 -5.22 1.98
CA PHE A 240 -2.24 -5.99 1.47
C PHE A 240 -2.47 -7.50 1.59
N SER A 241 -2.96 -7.98 2.73
CA SER A 241 -3.26 -9.40 2.92
C SER A 241 -4.35 -9.90 1.97
N ARG A 242 -5.36 -9.08 1.65
CA ARG A 242 -6.40 -9.43 0.66
C ARG A 242 -5.85 -9.53 -0.75
N VAL A 243 -4.90 -8.67 -1.09
CA VAL A 243 -4.16 -8.77 -2.36
C VAL A 243 -3.35 -10.06 -2.40
N ILE A 244 -2.62 -10.40 -1.34
CA ILE A 244 -1.83 -11.65 -1.28
C ILE A 244 -2.75 -12.87 -1.48
N ASP A 245 -3.91 -12.91 -0.83
CA ASP A 245 -4.88 -14.02 -0.97
C ASP A 245 -5.26 -14.32 -2.43
N VAL A 246 -5.33 -13.31 -3.30
CA VAL A 246 -5.65 -13.49 -4.73
C VAL A 246 -4.41 -13.72 -5.59
N LEU A 247 -3.26 -13.16 -5.23
CA LEU A 247 -2.02 -13.34 -6.00
C LEU A 247 -1.42 -14.73 -5.81
N GLU A 248 -1.56 -15.34 -4.64
CA GLU A 248 -1.11 -16.72 -4.38
C GLU A 248 -1.82 -17.77 -5.25
N GLN A 249 -2.94 -17.40 -5.87
CA GLN A 249 -3.69 -18.26 -6.80
C GLN A 249 -3.13 -18.23 -8.23
N ASP A 250 -2.24 -17.28 -8.54
CA ASP A 250 -1.63 -17.14 -9.87
C ASP A 250 -0.24 -17.78 -9.88
N GLU A 251 -0.11 -18.95 -10.51
CA GLU A 251 1.14 -19.71 -10.56
C GLU A 251 2.29 -18.97 -11.29
N ARG A 252 2.00 -17.86 -11.98
CA ARG A 252 3.02 -17.00 -12.58
C ARG A 252 3.69 -16.07 -11.56
N LEU A 253 3.16 -15.99 -10.34
CA LEU A 253 3.67 -15.18 -9.25
C LEU A 253 4.25 -16.08 -8.16
N ASP A 254 5.40 -15.68 -7.61
CA ASP A 254 6.04 -16.43 -6.54
C ASP A 254 5.38 -16.11 -5.19
N LYS A 255 4.60 -17.07 -4.68
CA LYS A 255 3.93 -16.97 -3.37
C LYS A 255 4.88 -16.86 -2.17
N ASN A 256 6.17 -17.15 -2.34
CA ASN A 256 7.19 -17.02 -1.28
C ASN A 256 8.12 -15.82 -1.52
N ALA A 257 7.69 -14.85 -2.33
CA ALA A 257 8.44 -13.63 -2.57
C ALA A 257 7.51 -12.42 -2.73
N MET A 258 6.75 -12.15 -1.67
CA MET A 258 5.83 -11.02 -1.56
C MET A 258 6.48 -9.85 -0.81
N ILE A 259 6.64 -8.72 -1.49
CA ILE A 259 7.28 -7.53 -0.92
C ILE A 259 6.24 -6.43 -0.77
N ALA A 260 5.95 -6.00 0.46
CA ALA A 260 5.08 -4.85 0.72
C ALA A 260 5.86 -3.54 0.58
N PHE A 261 5.37 -2.64 -0.24
CA PHE A 261 5.93 -1.30 -0.43
C PHE A 261 4.87 -0.25 -0.11
N GLY A 262 5.30 0.80 0.59
CA GLY A 262 4.49 2.00 0.75
C GLY A 262 5.35 3.22 1.00
N HIS A 263 4.74 4.39 0.78
CA HIS A 263 5.33 5.69 1.09
C HIS A 263 4.50 6.43 2.14
N SER A 264 5.16 7.12 3.09
CA SER A 264 4.49 7.94 4.11
C SER A 264 3.46 7.16 4.93
N ARG A 265 2.15 7.46 4.84
CA ARG A 265 1.11 6.71 5.58
C ARG A 265 0.97 5.27 5.09
N TYR A 266 1.16 5.00 3.80
CA TYR A 266 1.13 3.63 3.27
C TYR A 266 2.40 2.86 3.62
N ALA A 267 3.51 3.54 3.94
CA ALA A 267 4.67 2.88 4.53
C ALA A 267 4.36 2.38 5.96
N LYS A 268 3.51 3.10 6.72
CA LYS A 268 3.01 2.63 8.02
C LYS A 268 2.11 1.40 7.83
N ALA A 269 1.24 1.43 6.83
CA ALA A 269 0.38 0.29 6.48
C ALA A 269 1.21 -0.93 6.05
N ALA A 270 2.23 -0.77 5.20
CA ALA A 270 3.12 -1.85 4.79
C ALA A 270 3.89 -2.48 5.97
N LEU A 271 4.37 -1.67 6.92
CA LEU A 271 4.99 -2.17 8.15
C LEU A 271 4.01 -2.93 9.04
N ALA A 272 2.79 -2.41 9.20
CA ALA A 272 1.74 -3.09 9.94
C ALA A 272 1.35 -4.40 9.24
N ALA A 273 1.17 -4.41 7.91
CA ALA A 273 0.88 -5.61 7.13
C ALA A 273 1.94 -6.69 7.38
N ALA A 274 3.22 -6.35 7.25
CA ALA A 274 4.32 -7.30 7.50
C ALA A 274 4.38 -7.78 8.96
N ALA A 275 3.93 -6.97 9.92
CA ALA A 275 3.85 -7.39 11.32
C ALA A 275 2.74 -8.42 11.55
N PHE A 276 1.60 -8.31 10.84
CA PHE A 276 0.40 -9.13 11.06
C PHE A 276 0.20 -10.26 10.04
N ASP A 277 0.85 -10.21 8.88
CA ASP A 277 0.78 -11.23 7.83
C ASP A 277 2.16 -11.84 7.54
N PRO A 278 2.43 -13.08 8.00
CA PRO A 278 3.73 -13.70 7.84
C PRO A 278 4.07 -14.10 6.39
N ARG A 279 3.13 -13.94 5.44
CA ARG A 279 3.37 -14.19 4.02
C ARG A 279 4.15 -13.07 3.34
N ILE A 280 4.38 -11.94 4.01
CA ILE A 280 5.19 -10.83 3.49
C ILE A 280 6.66 -11.10 3.78
N ASP A 281 7.42 -11.45 2.74
CA ASP A 281 8.86 -11.78 2.82
C ASP A 281 9.77 -10.56 2.93
N GLY A 282 9.28 -9.39 2.52
CA GLY A 282 10.05 -8.15 2.57
C GLY A 282 9.17 -6.92 2.69
N VAL A 283 9.69 -5.88 3.33
CA VAL A 283 9.01 -4.58 3.44
C VAL A 283 9.94 -3.44 3.04
N ILE A 284 9.44 -2.57 2.17
CA ILE A 284 10.08 -1.30 1.81
C ILE A 284 9.21 -0.17 2.37
N ALA A 285 9.57 0.29 3.56
CA ALA A 285 8.87 1.36 4.26
C ALA A 285 9.52 2.73 3.96
N HIS A 286 9.06 3.38 2.88
CA HIS A 286 9.68 4.62 2.42
C HIS A 286 9.13 5.85 3.17
N GLN A 287 9.96 6.42 4.07
CA GLN A 287 9.64 7.65 4.82
C GLN A 287 8.35 7.54 5.64
N SER A 288 8.23 6.47 6.43
CA SER A 288 7.02 6.17 7.22
C SER A 288 6.78 7.12 8.40
N GLY A 289 7.77 7.89 8.84
CA GLY A 289 7.68 8.84 9.95
C GLY A 289 9.01 9.49 10.26
#